data_AF-A0A2P2LUF8-F1
#
_entry.id   AF-A0A2P2LUF8-F1
#
_cell.length_a   1.000
_cell.length_b   1.000
_cell.length_c   1.000
_cell.angle_alpha   90.00
_cell.angle_beta   90.00
_cell.angle_gamma   90.00
#
_symmetry.space_group_name_H-M   'P 1'
#
loop_
_entity.id
_entity.type
_entity.pdbx_description
1 polymer ?
#
loop_
_entity_poly.entity_id
_entity_poly.type
_entity_poly.pdbx_seq_one_letter_code
_entity_poly.pdbx_strand_id
1 'polypeptide(L)'
;MSAIVLEEHPGTTIVTDSVTSDGLTEFIEKKLGGKHHRFRRGYKNVIDEAIRLNSVGEESHLAIETSGHGALKENHWLDDGAYLMVKLLNKLASARASGIDGGSKVLTDLVVGLQEPEVSVELRIKINHNHSDLKGGSFRDYGEAVLQHLENSISLDPKLQKVPVNYEGVRVSGHGGWFLLRLSLHDPVLPFNIEAPSHEDAVKLGLAVASAVKEFWALDTSALDKFIQTS
;
A
#
# COMPACT_ATOMS: atom_id res chain seq x y z
N MET A 1 -8.10 13.16 0.63
CA MET A 1 -7.15 14.19 0.13
C MET A 1 -7.05 14.19 -1.39
N SER A 2 -6.80 13.04 -2.04
CA SER A 2 -6.66 12.94 -3.50
C SER A 2 -7.79 13.61 -4.30
N ALA A 3 -9.05 13.46 -3.88
CA ALA A 3 -10.19 14.12 -4.53
C ALA A 3 -10.07 15.66 -4.55
N ILE A 4 -9.66 16.26 -3.43
CA ILE A 4 -9.48 17.74 -3.34
C ILE A 4 -8.33 18.17 -4.25
N VAL A 5 -7.20 17.46 -4.21
CA VAL A 5 -6.03 17.79 -5.02
C VAL A 5 -6.30 17.63 -6.51
N LEU A 6 -7.08 16.61 -6.92
CA LEU A 6 -7.41 16.37 -8.32
C LEU A 6 -8.48 17.34 -8.86
N GLU A 7 -9.30 17.95 -8.00
CA GLU A 7 -10.16 19.07 -8.40
C GLU A 7 -9.32 20.32 -8.75
N GLU A 8 -8.26 20.59 -7.99
CA GLU A 8 -7.39 21.76 -8.18
C GLU A 8 -6.33 21.54 -9.27
N HIS A 9 -5.83 20.30 -9.38
CA HIS A 9 -4.79 19.88 -10.31
C HIS A 9 -5.21 18.63 -11.10
N PRO A 10 -6.14 18.76 -12.06
CA PRO A 10 -6.62 17.63 -12.85
C PRO A 10 -5.49 16.86 -13.54
N GLY A 11 -5.53 15.53 -13.47
CA GLY A 11 -4.53 14.67 -14.12
C GLY A 11 -3.18 14.55 -13.40
N THR A 12 -2.99 15.20 -12.25
CA THR A 12 -1.76 15.08 -11.46
C THR A 12 -1.54 13.65 -10.97
N THR A 13 -0.28 13.31 -10.75
CA THR A 13 0.12 12.06 -10.09
C THR A 13 -0.03 12.18 -8.59
N ILE A 14 -0.68 11.18 -7.98
CA ILE A 14 -0.79 10.99 -6.54
C ILE A 14 0.16 9.89 -6.12
N VAL A 15 1.15 10.21 -5.29
CA VAL A 15 2.14 9.26 -4.80
C VAL A 15 1.67 8.69 -3.45
N THR A 16 1.66 7.37 -3.32
CA THR A 16 1.26 6.68 -2.09
C THR A 16 2.23 5.58 -1.69
N ASP A 17 2.07 5.00 -0.50
CA ASP A 17 2.81 3.81 -0.08
C ASP A 17 2.29 2.53 -0.76
N SER A 18 3.16 1.51 -0.74
CA SER A 18 3.00 0.24 -1.47
C SER A 18 1.82 -0.62 -1.00
N VAL A 19 1.31 -0.34 0.19
CA VAL A 19 0.22 -1.10 0.84
C VAL A 19 -1.17 -0.54 0.48
N THR A 20 -1.25 0.49 -0.34
CA THR A 20 -2.55 1.03 -0.78
C THR A 20 -3.35 0.04 -1.61
N SER A 21 -4.67 0.11 -1.44
CA SER A 21 -5.62 -0.82 -2.05
C SER A 21 -5.68 -0.68 -3.57
N ASP A 22 -6.18 -1.73 -4.24
CA ASP A 22 -6.54 -1.64 -5.66
C ASP A 22 -7.76 -0.73 -5.86
N GLY A 23 -8.71 -0.73 -4.90
CA GLY A 23 -9.85 0.19 -4.90
C GLY A 23 -9.45 1.67 -4.91
N LEU A 24 -8.38 2.05 -4.20
CA LEU A 24 -7.84 3.42 -4.25
C LEU A 24 -7.26 3.76 -5.64
N THR A 25 -6.60 2.81 -6.29
CA THR A 25 -6.06 2.99 -7.65
C THR A 25 -7.19 3.23 -8.63
N GLU A 26 -8.21 2.36 -8.62
CA GLU A 26 -9.36 2.52 -9.49
C GLU A 26 -10.08 3.85 -9.24
N PHE A 27 -10.20 4.24 -7.97
CA PHE A 27 -10.82 5.50 -7.60
C PHE A 27 -10.05 6.70 -8.14
N ILE A 28 -8.72 6.73 -7.98
CA ILE A 28 -7.87 7.82 -8.48
C ILE A 28 -7.89 7.87 -10.00
N GLU A 29 -7.66 6.73 -10.67
CA GLU A 29 -7.42 6.71 -12.11
C GLU A 29 -8.71 6.76 -12.93
N LYS A 30 -9.73 5.98 -12.54
CA LYS A 30 -10.96 5.83 -13.34
C LYS A 30 -12.02 6.85 -12.95
N LYS A 31 -12.13 7.20 -11.66
CA LYS A 31 -13.17 8.10 -11.17
C LYS A 31 -12.71 9.55 -11.03
N LEU A 32 -11.54 9.79 -10.42
CA LEU A 32 -11.02 11.14 -10.23
C LEU A 32 -10.20 11.66 -11.42
N GLY A 33 -9.78 10.78 -12.33
CA GLY A 33 -9.02 11.14 -13.53
C GLY A 33 -7.57 11.53 -13.27
N GLY A 34 -6.99 11.08 -12.15
CA GLY A 34 -5.58 11.26 -11.82
C GLY A 34 -4.70 10.10 -12.27
N LYS A 35 -3.44 10.10 -11.84
CA LYS A 35 -2.53 8.95 -11.95
C LYS A 35 -2.15 8.46 -10.57
N HIS A 36 -2.18 7.16 -10.34
CA HIS A 36 -1.75 6.61 -9.05
C HIS A 36 -0.33 6.04 -9.16
N HIS A 37 0.58 6.55 -8.32
CA HIS A 37 1.95 6.06 -8.24
C HIS A 37 2.20 5.47 -6.85
N ARG A 38 2.12 4.15 -6.75
CA ARG A 38 2.49 3.45 -5.51
C ARG A 38 4.01 3.35 -5.42
N PHE A 39 4.56 3.70 -4.27
CA PHE A 39 5.99 3.66 -4.02
C PHE A 39 6.32 2.99 -2.68
N ARG A 40 7.61 2.94 -2.33
CA ARG A 40 8.09 2.33 -1.09
C ARG A 40 7.49 3.03 0.12
N ARG A 41 7.03 2.24 1.10
CA ARG A 41 6.52 2.71 2.38
C ARG A 41 7.62 3.44 3.17
N GLY A 42 7.18 4.35 4.03
CA GLY A 42 7.95 5.34 4.76
C GLY A 42 7.68 6.74 4.20
N TYR A 43 7.12 7.63 5.02
CA TYR A 43 6.66 8.96 4.58
C TYR A 43 7.70 9.72 3.74
N LYS A 44 8.97 9.68 4.17
CA LYS A 44 10.08 10.30 3.46
C LYS A 44 10.27 9.73 2.05
N ASN A 45 10.15 8.40 1.88
CA ASN A 45 10.27 7.75 0.57
C ASN A 45 9.16 8.24 -0.39
N VAL A 46 7.93 8.34 0.10
CA VAL A 46 6.77 8.79 -0.69
C VAL A 46 6.92 10.27 -1.09
N ILE A 47 7.37 11.13 -0.15
CA ILE A 47 7.61 12.55 -0.41
C ILE A 47 8.77 12.76 -1.39
N ASP A 48 9.91 12.10 -1.15
CA ASP A 48 11.09 12.20 -2.00
C ASP A 48 10.78 11.69 -3.43
N GLU A 49 9.93 10.67 -3.56
CA GLU A 49 9.49 10.20 -4.87
C GLU A 49 8.60 11.21 -5.60
N ALA A 50 7.65 11.86 -4.91
CA ALA A 50 6.86 12.92 -5.52
C ALA A 50 7.74 14.10 -6.01
N ILE A 51 8.78 14.45 -5.25
CA ILE A 51 9.79 15.44 -5.66
C ILE A 51 10.57 14.94 -6.90
N ARG A 52 11.00 13.68 -6.89
CA ARG A 52 11.72 13.06 -8.01
C ARG A 52 10.88 13.07 -9.28
N LEU A 53 9.61 12.66 -9.22
CA LEU A 53 8.68 12.68 -10.35
C LEU A 53 8.57 14.09 -10.95
N ASN A 54 8.37 15.11 -10.12
CA ASN A 54 8.32 16.49 -10.59
C ASN A 54 9.63 16.93 -11.28
N SER A 55 10.79 16.47 -10.80
CA SER A 55 12.09 16.82 -11.41
C SER A 55 12.32 16.17 -12.79
N VAL A 56 11.62 15.08 -13.10
CA VAL A 56 11.68 14.41 -14.42
C VAL A 56 10.49 14.76 -15.32
N GLY A 57 9.68 15.75 -14.93
CA GLY A 57 8.55 16.24 -15.71
C GLY A 57 7.24 15.46 -15.51
N GLU A 58 7.18 14.54 -14.54
CA GLU A 58 5.94 13.88 -14.13
C GLU A 58 5.31 14.66 -12.98
N GLU A 59 4.29 15.45 -13.29
CA GLU A 59 3.69 16.34 -12.30
C GLU A 59 2.99 15.56 -11.18
N SER A 60 3.34 15.90 -9.94
CA SER A 60 2.72 15.39 -8.71
C SER A 60 2.47 16.53 -7.73
N HIS A 61 1.31 16.52 -7.08
CA HIS A 61 0.93 17.53 -6.09
C HIS A 61 0.69 16.96 -4.69
N LEU A 62 0.61 15.63 -4.54
CA LEU A 62 0.32 14.96 -3.27
C LEU A 62 1.18 13.70 -3.13
N ALA A 63 1.87 13.63 -2.00
CA ALA A 63 2.47 12.42 -1.45
C ALA A 63 1.72 12.09 -0.16
N ILE A 64 1.18 10.88 0.00
CA ILE A 64 0.44 10.51 1.22
C ILE A 64 0.50 9.00 1.50
N GLU A 65 0.72 8.64 2.76
CA GLU A 65 0.73 7.25 3.21
C GLU A 65 -0.58 6.83 3.89
N THR A 66 -0.80 5.52 3.97
CA THR A 66 -1.83 4.92 4.83
C THR A 66 -1.69 5.30 6.32
N SER A 67 -0.49 5.71 6.76
CA SER A 67 -0.23 6.19 8.13
C SER A 67 -0.79 7.59 8.42
N GLY A 68 -1.26 8.31 7.39
CA GLY A 68 -1.74 9.68 7.48
C GLY A 68 -0.65 10.75 7.30
N HIS A 69 0.63 10.37 7.22
CA HIS A 69 1.71 11.30 6.86
C HIS A 69 1.52 11.71 5.40
N GLY A 70 1.68 12.99 5.11
CA GLY A 70 1.42 13.49 3.76
C GLY A 70 1.87 14.91 3.56
N ALA A 71 2.31 15.17 2.33
CA ALA A 71 2.87 16.45 1.93
C ALA A 71 2.29 16.89 0.58
N LEU A 72 2.15 18.20 0.45
CA LEU A 72 1.63 18.86 -0.75
C LEU A 72 2.73 19.72 -1.38
N LYS A 73 2.74 19.75 -2.72
CA LYS A 73 3.69 20.58 -3.50
C LYS A 73 3.57 22.07 -3.14
N GLU A 74 2.34 22.56 -2.98
CA GLU A 74 2.04 23.95 -2.58
C GLU A 74 2.51 24.29 -1.16
N ASN A 75 2.69 23.29 -0.30
CA ASN A 75 3.22 23.45 1.05
C ASN A 75 4.69 22.97 1.14
N HIS A 76 5.44 23.16 0.07
CA HIS A 76 6.89 22.90 0.01
C HIS A 76 7.29 21.47 0.41
N TRP A 77 6.43 20.48 0.18
CA TRP A 77 6.66 19.08 0.55
C TRP A 77 6.94 18.85 2.04
N LEU A 78 6.43 19.73 2.90
CA LEU A 78 6.43 19.52 4.34
C LEU A 78 5.35 18.49 4.71
N ASP A 79 5.74 17.50 5.51
CA ASP A 79 4.79 16.58 6.15
C ASP A 79 4.05 17.35 7.25
N ASP A 80 2.84 17.80 6.92
CA ASP A 80 2.12 18.80 7.69
C ASP A 80 0.62 18.47 7.77
N GLY A 81 0.27 17.70 8.80
CA GLY A 81 -1.11 17.33 9.08
C GLY A 81 -2.02 18.54 9.37
N ALA A 82 -1.48 19.66 9.87
CA ALA A 82 -2.28 20.86 10.09
C ALA A 82 -2.67 21.50 8.75
N TYR A 83 -1.76 21.54 7.78
CA TYR A 83 -2.06 22.00 6.44
C TYR A 83 -3.08 21.09 5.74
N LEU A 84 -2.95 19.76 5.85
CA LEU A 84 -3.95 18.81 5.33
C LEU A 84 -5.33 19.05 5.95
N MET A 85 -5.40 19.31 7.26
CA MET A 85 -6.65 19.69 7.93
C MET A 85 -7.22 21.00 7.41
N VAL A 86 -6.38 22.01 7.15
CA VAL A 86 -6.81 23.29 6.55
C VAL A 86 -7.40 23.08 5.15
N LYS A 87 -6.84 22.20 4.32
CA LYS A 87 -7.43 21.85 2.99
C LYS A 87 -8.84 21.29 3.13
N LEU A 88 -9.08 20.42 4.12
CA LEU A 88 -10.42 19.88 4.41
C LEU A 88 -11.38 20.99 4.89
N LEU A 89 -10.93 21.86 5.80
CA LEU A 89 -11.73 22.99 6.30
C LEU A 89 -12.07 23.99 5.18
N ASN A 90 -11.13 24.26 4.28
CA ASN A 90 -11.35 25.12 3.12
C ASN A 90 -12.40 24.52 2.18
N LYS A 91 -12.35 23.20 1.94
CA LYS A 91 -13.38 22.51 1.14
C LYS A 91 -14.77 22.64 1.77
N LEU A 92 -14.88 22.47 3.09
CA LEU A 92 -16.13 22.67 3.84
C LEU A 92 -16.63 24.12 3.74
N ALA A 93 -15.75 25.10 3.93
CA ALA A 93 -16.07 26.52 3.87
C ALA A 93 -16.53 26.93 2.45
N SER A 94 -15.83 26.44 1.42
CA SER A 94 -16.18 26.69 0.01
C SER A 94 -17.54 26.11 -0.34
N ALA A 95 -17.84 24.86 0.06
CA ALA A 95 -19.14 24.24 -0.18
C ALA A 95 -20.27 25.07 0.45
N ARG A 96 -20.10 25.49 1.70
CA ARG A 96 -21.05 26.35 2.41
C ARG A 96 -21.24 27.71 1.72
N ALA A 97 -20.17 28.34 1.25
CA ALA A 97 -20.23 29.62 0.54
C ALA A 97 -20.95 29.50 -0.82
N SER A 98 -20.83 28.34 -1.49
CA SER A 98 -21.53 28.05 -2.75
C SER A 98 -22.98 27.60 -2.57
N GLY A 99 -23.53 27.61 -1.34
CA GLY A 99 -24.90 27.17 -1.07
C GLY A 99 -25.12 25.66 -1.24
N ILE A 100 -24.04 24.88 -1.35
CA ILE A 100 -24.06 23.42 -1.31
C ILE A 100 -24.26 22.97 0.15
N ASP A 101 -24.69 21.72 0.33
CA ASP A 101 -24.86 21.05 1.62
C ASP A 101 -23.72 21.34 2.62
N GLY A 102 -24.04 21.29 3.91
CA GLY A 102 -23.12 21.63 5.00
C GLY A 102 -22.68 20.41 5.80
N GLY A 103 -21.57 20.55 6.54
CA GLY A 103 -21.12 19.53 7.48
C GLY A 103 -20.40 18.34 6.84
N SER A 104 -20.44 17.18 7.50
CA SER A 104 -19.64 16.00 7.12
C SER A 104 -19.97 15.44 5.75
N LYS A 105 -21.20 15.65 5.25
CA LYS A 105 -21.65 15.13 3.96
C LYS A 105 -20.80 15.61 2.79
N VAL A 106 -20.33 16.86 2.84
CA VAL A 106 -19.41 17.42 1.85
C VAL A 106 -18.15 16.56 1.71
N LEU A 107 -17.62 16.03 2.82
CA LEU A 107 -16.40 15.21 2.80
C LEU A 107 -16.70 13.75 2.45
N THR A 108 -17.79 13.18 2.94
CA THR A 108 -18.16 11.80 2.61
C THR A 108 -18.51 11.65 1.13
N ASP A 109 -19.11 12.67 0.53
CA ASP A 109 -19.43 12.67 -0.90
C ASP A 109 -18.17 12.63 -1.78
N LEU A 110 -17.03 13.14 -1.30
CA LEU A 110 -15.76 13.10 -2.02
C LEU A 110 -15.17 11.70 -2.17
N VAL A 111 -15.62 10.74 -1.36
CA VAL A 111 -15.13 9.35 -1.40
C VAL A 111 -16.20 8.36 -1.85
N VAL A 112 -17.39 8.84 -2.26
CA VAL A 112 -18.43 7.98 -2.83
C VAL A 112 -17.85 7.16 -3.97
N GLY A 113 -18.12 5.85 -4.01
CA GLY A 113 -17.64 4.96 -5.07
C GLY A 113 -16.19 4.48 -4.90
N LEU A 114 -15.46 4.93 -3.88
CA LEU A 114 -14.24 4.25 -3.42
C LEU A 114 -14.62 2.84 -2.99
N GLN A 115 -14.03 1.82 -3.64
CA GLN A 115 -14.25 0.43 -3.29
C GLN A 115 -13.36 0.05 -2.12
N GLU A 116 -13.93 -0.60 -1.11
CA GLU A 116 -13.21 -1.17 0.02
C GLU A 116 -13.26 -2.69 -0.07
N PRO A 117 -12.13 -3.39 0.17
CA PRO A 117 -12.12 -4.84 0.20
C PRO A 117 -12.85 -5.36 1.45
N GLU A 118 -13.48 -6.53 1.36
CA GLU A 118 -14.08 -7.18 2.53
C GLU A 118 -13.01 -7.58 3.55
N VAL A 119 -11.85 -8.03 3.05
CA VAL A 119 -10.69 -8.39 3.86
C VAL A 119 -9.54 -7.45 3.57
N SER A 120 -9.00 -6.81 4.59
CA SER A 120 -7.72 -6.10 4.56
C SER A 120 -6.98 -6.37 5.87
N VAL A 121 -5.85 -7.08 5.79
CA VAL A 121 -5.08 -7.50 6.97
C VAL A 121 -3.57 -7.31 6.75
N GLU A 122 -2.87 -6.99 7.83
CA GLU A 122 -1.40 -7.04 7.91
C GLU A 122 -0.99 -8.11 8.92
N LEU A 123 -0.32 -9.17 8.45
CA LEU A 123 0.35 -10.16 9.28
C LEU A 123 1.83 -9.82 9.39
N ARG A 124 2.50 -10.27 10.45
CA ARG A 124 3.92 -10.03 10.69
C ARG A 124 4.64 -11.34 10.93
N ILE A 125 5.43 -11.77 9.94
CA ILE A 125 6.22 -13.00 9.98
C ILE A 125 7.61 -12.63 10.51
N LYS A 126 7.89 -12.94 11.78
CA LYS A 126 9.17 -12.58 12.41
C LYS A 126 10.29 -13.48 11.89
N ILE A 127 11.49 -12.93 11.78
CA ILE A 127 12.72 -13.66 11.46
C ILE A 127 13.47 -13.87 12.78
N ASN A 128 13.65 -15.12 13.17
CA ASN A 128 14.48 -15.47 14.33
C ASN A 128 15.97 -15.33 13.96
N HIS A 129 16.55 -14.17 14.29
CA HIS A 129 17.95 -13.86 14.07
C HIS A 129 18.97 -14.86 14.64
N ASN A 130 18.57 -15.64 15.66
CA ASN A 130 19.43 -16.64 16.30
C ASN A 130 19.25 -18.05 15.74
N HIS A 131 18.39 -18.21 14.74
CA HIS A 131 18.12 -19.52 14.15
C HIS A 131 19.30 -19.96 13.27
N SER A 132 19.64 -21.25 13.33
CA SER A 132 20.77 -21.83 12.59
C SER A 132 20.62 -21.72 11.06
N ASP A 133 19.37 -21.61 10.58
CA ASP A 133 19.05 -21.46 9.16
C ASP A 133 19.56 -20.14 8.54
N LEU A 134 19.81 -19.10 9.35
CA LEU A 134 20.49 -17.89 8.87
C LEU A 134 21.97 -18.13 8.52
N LYS A 135 22.55 -19.26 8.96
CA LYS A 135 23.96 -19.64 8.69
C LYS A 135 24.98 -18.55 9.06
N GLY A 136 24.66 -17.78 10.11
CA GLY A 136 25.48 -16.64 10.56
C GLY A 136 25.37 -15.37 9.70
N GLY A 137 24.49 -15.35 8.70
CA GLY A 137 24.19 -14.19 7.85
C GLY A 137 23.22 -13.20 8.50
N SER A 138 22.91 -12.10 7.80
CA SER A 138 21.99 -11.09 8.31
C SER A 138 20.52 -11.48 8.06
N PHE A 139 19.60 -10.92 8.85
CA PHE A 139 18.16 -11.08 8.59
C PHE A 139 17.75 -10.49 7.24
N ARG A 140 18.52 -9.53 6.71
CA ARG A 140 18.24 -8.89 5.42
C ARG A 140 18.52 -9.87 4.29
N ASP A 141 19.70 -10.48 4.27
CA ASP A 141 20.07 -11.48 3.26
C ASP A 141 19.07 -12.64 3.27
N TYR A 142 18.68 -13.08 4.48
CA TYR A 142 17.68 -14.13 4.64
C TYR A 142 16.29 -13.71 4.11
N GLY A 143 15.82 -12.52 4.48
CA GLY A 143 14.56 -11.98 3.99
C GLY A 143 14.53 -11.77 2.47
N GLU A 144 15.63 -11.31 1.89
CA GLU A 144 15.78 -11.18 0.43
C GLU A 144 15.73 -12.54 -0.26
N ALA A 145 16.37 -13.57 0.31
CA ALA A 145 16.28 -14.93 -0.20
C ALA A 145 14.84 -15.48 -0.15
N VAL A 146 14.09 -15.19 0.93
CA VAL A 146 12.66 -15.53 1.03
C VAL A 146 11.86 -14.86 -0.09
N LEU A 147 12.04 -13.56 -0.30
CA LEU A 147 11.33 -12.81 -1.34
C LEU A 147 11.66 -13.32 -2.74
N GLN A 148 12.93 -13.62 -3.02
CA GLN A 148 13.35 -14.19 -4.30
C GLN A 148 12.75 -15.57 -4.55
N HIS A 149 12.71 -16.42 -3.51
CA HIS A 149 12.09 -17.75 -3.61
C HIS A 149 10.58 -17.66 -3.84
N LEU A 150 9.91 -16.73 -3.13
CA LEU A 150 8.48 -16.45 -3.34
C LEU A 150 8.22 -16.02 -4.78
N GLU A 151 8.99 -15.07 -5.32
CA GLU A 151 8.84 -14.60 -6.70
C GLU A 151 8.97 -15.73 -7.74
N ASN A 152 9.94 -16.61 -7.55
CA ASN A 152 10.12 -17.78 -8.42
C ASN A 152 8.93 -18.75 -8.33
N SER A 153 8.40 -18.94 -7.13
CA SER A 153 7.25 -19.84 -6.88
C SER A 153 5.95 -19.31 -7.51
N ILE A 154 5.69 -18.00 -7.39
CA ILE A 154 4.53 -17.34 -7.98
C ILE A 154 4.52 -17.47 -9.51
N SER A 155 5.69 -17.37 -10.14
CA SER A 155 5.82 -17.44 -11.59
C SER A 155 5.36 -18.78 -12.19
N LEU A 156 5.18 -19.81 -11.35
CA LEU A 156 4.69 -21.14 -11.74
C LEU A 156 3.17 -21.29 -11.59
N ASP A 157 2.48 -20.40 -10.89
CA ASP A 157 1.03 -20.48 -10.69
C ASP A 157 0.29 -19.53 -11.65
N PRO A 158 -0.47 -20.06 -12.63
CA PRO A 158 -1.19 -19.23 -13.60
C PRO A 158 -2.34 -18.41 -12.98
N LYS A 159 -2.72 -18.67 -11.74
CA LYS A 159 -3.76 -17.91 -11.02
C LYS A 159 -3.20 -16.69 -10.29
N LEU A 160 -1.87 -16.57 -10.23
CA LEU A 160 -1.17 -15.49 -9.58
C LEU A 160 -0.41 -14.67 -10.61
N GLN A 161 -0.44 -13.35 -10.45
CA GLN A 161 0.24 -12.44 -11.35
C GLN A 161 1.06 -11.44 -10.53
N LYS A 162 2.38 -11.47 -10.71
CA LYS A 162 3.25 -10.42 -10.14
C LYS A 162 2.85 -9.06 -10.74
N VAL A 163 2.72 -8.06 -9.88
CA VAL A 163 2.45 -6.69 -10.33
C VAL A 163 3.70 -6.16 -11.06
N PRO A 164 3.59 -5.72 -12.34
CA PRO A 164 4.76 -5.35 -13.14
C PRO A 164 5.55 -4.16 -12.58
N VAL A 165 4.83 -3.18 -12.03
CA VAL A 165 5.42 -1.99 -11.40
C VAL A 165 5.30 -2.12 -9.90
N ASN A 166 6.40 -2.52 -9.25
CA ASN A 166 6.49 -2.68 -7.81
C ASN A 166 7.86 -2.24 -7.31
N TYR A 167 7.89 -1.42 -6.26
CA TYR A 167 9.13 -0.77 -5.80
C TYR A 167 9.69 -1.36 -4.50
N GLU A 168 8.97 -2.26 -3.83
CA GLU A 168 9.46 -3.01 -2.68
C GLU A 168 8.77 -4.37 -2.53
N GLY A 169 9.48 -5.35 -1.98
CA GLY A 169 8.91 -6.67 -1.73
C GLY A 169 8.38 -7.36 -2.99
N VAL A 170 7.42 -8.25 -2.79
CA VAL A 170 6.75 -9.01 -3.85
C VAL A 170 5.24 -8.78 -3.72
N ARG A 171 4.70 -7.93 -4.62
CA ARG A 171 3.26 -7.70 -4.76
C ARG A 171 2.67 -8.58 -5.86
N VAL A 172 1.59 -9.28 -5.54
CA VAL A 172 0.95 -10.25 -6.44
C VAL A 172 -0.56 -10.06 -6.40
N SER A 173 -1.18 -10.05 -7.58
CA SER A 173 -2.62 -10.09 -7.74
C SER A 173 -3.08 -11.53 -8.00
N GLY A 174 -4.24 -11.90 -7.45
CA GLY A 174 -4.81 -13.23 -7.62
C GLY A 174 -6.14 -13.37 -6.87
N HIS A 175 -7.00 -14.28 -7.31
CA HIS A 175 -8.29 -14.55 -6.64
C HIS A 175 -9.18 -13.30 -6.40
N GLY A 176 -9.08 -12.29 -7.28
CA GLY A 176 -9.81 -11.03 -7.13
C GLY A 176 -9.24 -10.06 -6.08
N GLY A 177 -8.12 -10.42 -5.44
CA GLY A 177 -7.41 -9.60 -4.46
C GLY A 177 -5.91 -9.49 -4.77
N TRP A 178 -5.14 -9.13 -3.76
CA TRP A 178 -3.69 -9.05 -3.84
C TRP A 178 -3.02 -9.33 -2.50
N PHE A 179 -1.74 -9.67 -2.55
CA PHE A 179 -0.88 -9.66 -1.37
C PHE A 179 0.43 -8.92 -1.63
N LEU A 180 1.06 -8.43 -0.56
CA LEU A 180 2.42 -7.88 -0.57
C LEU A 180 3.20 -8.48 0.61
N LEU A 181 4.24 -9.25 0.31
CA LEU A 181 5.27 -9.60 1.28
C LEU A 181 6.47 -8.68 1.08
N ARG A 182 6.93 -8.01 2.13
CA ARG A 182 8.12 -7.14 2.06
C ARG A 182 9.06 -7.40 3.23
N LEU A 183 10.30 -6.96 3.09
CA LEU A 183 11.27 -6.98 4.18
C LEU A 183 11.24 -5.65 4.93
N SER A 184 11.14 -5.69 6.26
CA SER A 184 11.23 -4.49 7.09
C SER A 184 12.64 -3.89 7.04
N LEU A 185 12.71 -2.55 7.03
CA LEU A 185 13.97 -1.81 7.00
C LEU A 185 14.74 -1.88 8.33
N HIS A 186 14.02 -1.93 9.44
CA HIS A 186 14.57 -1.76 10.79
C HIS A 186 14.56 -3.06 11.59
N ASP A 187 13.47 -3.82 11.48
CA ASP A 187 13.21 -4.98 12.34
C ASP A 187 13.36 -6.29 11.55
N PRO A 188 13.77 -7.39 12.20
CA PRO A 188 13.84 -8.71 11.57
C PRO A 188 12.43 -9.31 11.41
N VAL A 189 11.66 -8.77 10.47
CA VAL A 189 10.27 -9.15 10.20
C VAL A 189 9.95 -8.96 8.72
N LEU A 190 9.11 -9.84 8.19
CA LEU A 190 8.45 -9.71 6.90
C LEU A 190 6.99 -9.34 7.13
N PRO A 191 6.59 -8.07 6.99
CA PRO A 191 5.18 -7.76 7.04
C PRO A 191 4.50 -8.19 5.75
N PHE A 192 3.33 -8.79 5.91
CA PHE A 192 2.57 -9.48 4.89
C PHE A 192 1.16 -8.91 4.84
N ASN A 193 0.85 -8.15 3.79
CA ASN A 193 -0.46 -7.55 3.58
C ASN A 193 -1.28 -8.42 2.63
N ILE A 194 -2.56 -8.58 2.92
CA ILE A 194 -3.55 -9.23 2.04
C ILE A 194 -4.77 -8.32 1.93
N GLU A 195 -5.24 -8.11 0.71
CA GLU A 195 -6.61 -7.67 0.45
C GLU A 195 -7.34 -8.67 -0.45
N ALA A 196 -8.61 -8.92 -0.15
CA ALA A 196 -9.41 -9.85 -0.93
C ALA A 196 -10.91 -9.51 -0.84
N PRO A 197 -11.71 -9.95 -1.83
CA PRO A 197 -13.15 -9.76 -1.84
C PRO A 197 -13.90 -10.68 -0.86
N SER A 198 -13.24 -11.70 -0.31
CA SER A 198 -13.81 -12.64 0.66
C SER A 198 -12.72 -13.24 1.55
N HIS A 199 -13.10 -13.79 2.71
CA HIS A 199 -12.17 -14.54 3.56
C HIS A 199 -11.58 -15.76 2.84
N GLU A 200 -12.39 -16.49 2.07
CA GLU A 200 -11.94 -17.66 1.30
C GLU A 200 -10.82 -17.29 0.30
N ASP A 201 -10.99 -16.18 -0.42
CA ASP A 201 -9.99 -15.71 -1.38
C ASP A 201 -8.74 -15.18 -0.69
N ALA A 202 -8.89 -14.55 0.48
CA ALA A 202 -7.75 -14.15 1.31
C ALA A 202 -6.93 -15.37 1.77
N VAL A 203 -7.59 -16.46 2.17
CA VAL A 203 -6.93 -17.72 2.55
C VAL A 203 -6.16 -18.31 1.38
N LYS A 204 -6.70 -18.29 0.14
CA LYS A 204 -5.97 -18.75 -1.05
C LYS A 204 -4.66 -17.98 -1.27
N LEU A 205 -4.69 -16.65 -1.10
CA LEU A 205 -3.49 -15.80 -1.16
C LEU A 205 -2.51 -16.12 -0.02
N GLY A 206 -3.01 -16.33 1.20
CA GLY A 206 -2.22 -16.75 2.35
C GLY A 206 -1.53 -18.11 2.15
N LEU A 207 -2.23 -19.08 1.55
CA LEU A 207 -1.70 -20.41 1.24
C LEU A 207 -0.55 -20.37 0.23
N ALA A 208 -0.61 -19.48 -0.77
CA ALA A 208 0.48 -19.29 -1.72
C ALA A 208 1.77 -18.87 -1.02
N VAL A 209 1.67 -17.91 -0.09
CA VAL A 209 2.82 -17.47 0.71
C VAL A 209 3.26 -18.54 1.70
N ALA A 210 2.33 -19.20 2.40
CA ALA A 210 2.64 -20.29 3.34
C ALA A 210 3.44 -21.41 2.67
N SER A 211 3.05 -21.81 1.46
CA SER A 211 3.77 -22.82 0.68
C SER A 211 5.20 -22.40 0.32
N ALA A 212 5.40 -21.14 -0.04
CA ALA A 212 6.71 -20.61 -0.41
C ALA A 212 7.64 -20.43 0.80
N VAL A 213 7.10 -20.12 1.98
CA VAL A 213 7.92 -19.84 3.17
C VAL A 213 8.17 -21.07 4.05
N LYS A 214 7.53 -22.21 3.78
CA LYS A 214 7.61 -23.42 4.64
C LYS A 214 9.02 -23.98 4.84
N GLU A 215 9.93 -23.74 3.90
CA GLU A 215 11.31 -24.25 3.95
C GLU A 215 12.27 -23.27 4.65
N PHE A 216 11.77 -22.10 5.04
CA PHE A 216 12.52 -21.05 5.72
C PHE A 216 12.28 -21.12 7.23
N TRP A 217 13.01 -22.00 7.90
CA TRP A 217 12.78 -22.40 9.30
C TRP A 217 13.02 -21.29 10.33
N ALA A 218 13.75 -20.24 9.96
CA ALA A 218 13.88 -19.08 10.84
C ALA A 218 12.64 -18.18 10.88
N LEU A 219 11.63 -18.42 10.04
CA LEU A 219 10.41 -17.63 10.03
C LEU A 219 9.39 -18.14 11.06
N ASP A 220 8.85 -17.23 11.86
CA ASP A 220 7.67 -17.49 12.68
C ASP A 220 6.40 -17.28 11.85
N THR A 221 5.86 -18.39 11.32
CA THR A 221 4.65 -18.40 10.50
C THR A 221 3.36 -18.52 11.30
N SER A 222 3.41 -18.55 12.64
CA SER A 222 2.24 -18.86 13.48
C SER A 222 1.02 -17.98 13.19
N ALA A 223 1.24 -16.69 12.90
CA ALA A 223 0.16 -15.76 12.54
C ALA A 223 -0.46 -16.09 11.17
N LEU A 224 0.36 -16.50 10.21
CA LEU A 224 -0.08 -16.96 8.88
C LEU A 224 -0.84 -18.28 8.99
N ASP A 225 -0.30 -19.24 9.74
CA ASP A 225 -0.91 -20.55 9.93
C ASP A 225 -2.29 -20.44 10.59
N LYS A 226 -2.42 -19.58 11.61
CA LYS A 226 -3.72 -19.28 12.22
C LYS A 226 -4.68 -18.64 11.22
N PHE A 227 -4.20 -17.70 10.42
CA PHE A 227 -5.02 -17.01 9.42
C PHE A 227 -5.61 -18.00 8.40
N ILE A 228 -4.80 -18.91 7.85
CA ILE A 228 -5.26 -19.89 6.85
C ILE A 228 -6.10 -21.03 7.42
N GLN A 229 -6.03 -21.29 8.73
CA GLN A 229 -6.81 -22.36 9.39
C GLN A 229 -8.22 -21.94 9.82
N THR A 230 -8.58 -20.65 9.77
CA THR A 230 -9.87 -20.14 10.28
C THR A 230 -11.03 -20.35 9.29
N SER A 231 -10.98 -21.42 8.49
CA SER A 231 -12.03 -21.78 7.50
C SER A 231 -13.27 -22.39 8.15
#